data_AF-A0A9Q6F0W7-F1
#
_entry.id   AF-A0A9Q6F0W7-F1
#
_cell.length_a   1.000
_cell.length_b   1.000
_cell.length_c   1.000
_cell.angle_alpha   90.00
_cell.angle_beta   90.00
_cell.angle_gamma   90.00
#
_symmetry.space_group_name_H-M   'P 1'
#
loop_
_entity.id
_entity.type
_entity.pdbx_description
1 polymer ?
#
loop_
_entity_poly.entity_id
_entity_poly.type
_entity_poly.pdbx_seq_one_letter_code
_entity_poly.pdbx_strand_id
1 'polypeptide(L)'
;MFHLIRKDIILQKKSLMILLPALFVYLTLNISYIWSGFVFSIVIIMNAFSMDEKARINTLLNSLPYTRREIVSSKYIGVLIFTLIVVLTIFIGNLIIHRELTIWIDLMFIVCLVMVSASFIFPFSYQFNSRYLFKGSLVLFGIYMVLINTLFRNLNDIIRENVRILLSLQNLNVYFLILFSIMILYVCSWLLSIRIYRNKAF
;
A
#
# COMPACT_ATOMS: atom_id res chain seq x y z
N MET A 1 11.40 3.23 -18.75
CA MET A 1 10.60 2.86 -17.54
C MET A 1 10.54 1.36 -17.21
N PHE A 2 10.26 0.46 -18.17
CA PHE A 2 10.08 -0.99 -17.89
C PHE A 2 11.27 -1.63 -17.14
N HIS A 3 12.51 -1.23 -17.48
CA HIS A 3 13.71 -1.73 -16.81
C HIS A 3 13.79 -1.33 -15.32
N LEU A 4 13.22 -0.17 -14.93
CA LEU A 4 13.15 0.25 -13.52
C LEU A 4 12.19 -0.65 -12.73
N ILE A 5 11.04 -0.98 -13.31
CA ILE A 5 10.06 -1.89 -12.69
C ILE A 5 10.66 -3.29 -12.56
N ARG A 6 11.36 -3.79 -13.59
CA ARG A 6 12.04 -5.08 -13.54
C ARG A 6 13.12 -5.10 -12.45
N LYS A 7 13.90 -4.02 -12.31
CA LYS A 7 14.88 -3.85 -11.23
C LYS A 7 14.20 -4.00 -9.87
N ASP A 8 13.08 -3.32 -9.65
CA ASP A 8 12.34 -3.37 -8.39
C ASP A 8 11.84 -4.78 -8.06
N ILE A 9 11.28 -5.49 -9.04
CA ILE A 9 10.85 -6.89 -8.87
C ILE A 9 12.04 -7.79 -8.50
N ILE A 10 13.20 -7.61 -9.15
CA ILE A 10 14.41 -8.41 -8.85
C ILE A 10 14.92 -8.14 -7.45
N LEU A 11 15.00 -6.87 -7.04
CA LEU A 11 15.44 -6.48 -5.69
C LEU A 11 14.48 -7.02 -4.63
N GLN A 12 13.19 -7.00 -4.91
CA GLN A 12 12.15 -7.41 -3.98
C GLN A 12 11.88 -8.92 -3.96
N LYS A 13 12.40 -9.69 -4.93
CA LYS A 13 12.19 -11.14 -5.05
C LYS A 13 12.44 -11.90 -3.74
N LYS A 14 13.52 -11.58 -3.02
CA LYS A 14 13.83 -12.21 -1.73
C LYS A 14 12.77 -11.91 -0.66
N SER A 15 12.29 -10.66 -0.62
CA SER A 15 11.23 -10.28 0.31
C SER A 15 9.90 -10.93 -0.05
N LEU A 16 9.54 -11.01 -1.33
CA LEU A 16 8.32 -11.67 -1.79
C LEU A 16 8.36 -13.16 -1.51
N MET A 17 9.52 -13.81 -1.67
CA MET A 17 9.70 -15.23 -1.38
C MET A 17 9.47 -15.56 0.10
N ILE A 18 9.61 -14.59 1.01
CA ILE A 18 9.33 -14.75 2.45
C ILE A 18 7.89 -14.31 2.77
N LEU A 19 7.44 -13.17 2.24
CA LEU A 19 6.11 -12.63 2.55
C LEU A 19 4.96 -13.45 1.95
N LEU A 20 5.11 -13.99 0.74
CA LEU A 20 4.01 -14.73 0.10
C LEU A 20 3.70 -16.05 0.84
N PRO A 21 4.67 -16.90 1.22
CA PRO A 21 4.38 -18.07 2.05
C PRO A 21 3.83 -17.70 3.42
N ALA A 22 4.34 -16.62 4.04
CA ALA A 22 3.79 -16.13 5.30
C ALA A 22 2.32 -15.72 5.15
N LEU A 23 1.94 -15.08 4.04
CA LEU A 23 0.54 -14.76 3.75
C LEU A 23 -0.32 -16.03 3.66
N PHE A 24 0.16 -17.10 3.02
CA PHE A 24 -0.54 -18.38 2.99
C PHE A 24 -0.80 -18.95 4.39
N VAL A 25 0.19 -18.88 5.28
CA VAL A 25 0.02 -19.32 6.68
C VAL A 25 -1.03 -18.45 7.41
N TYR A 26 -1.06 -17.15 7.15
CA TYR A 26 -2.09 -16.28 7.73
C TYR A 26 -3.50 -16.61 7.24
N LEU A 27 -3.64 -17.07 5.99
CA LEU A 27 -4.93 -17.53 5.45
C LEU A 27 -5.40 -18.83 6.12
N THR A 28 -4.50 -19.77 6.46
CA THR A 28 -4.90 -21.01 7.16
C THR A 28 -5.36 -20.75 8.60
N LEU A 29 -4.90 -19.67 9.22
CA LEU A 29 -5.29 -19.26 10.57
C LEU A 29 -6.68 -18.60 10.65
N ASN A 30 -7.45 -18.57 9.55
CA ASN A 30 -8.78 -17.93 9.47
C ASN A 30 -8.80 -16.46 9.92
N ILE A 31 -7.67 -15.76 9.80
CA ILE A 31 -7.60 -14.32 10.01
C ILE A 31 -8.27 -13.63 8.81
N SER A 32 -8.94 -12.49 9.04
CA SER A 32 -9.59 -11.73 7.96
C SER A 32 -8.64 -11.47 6.80
N TYR A 33 -9.00 -11.98 5.62
CA TYR A 33 -8.21 -11.84 4.38
C TYR A 33 -8.06 -10.38 3.94
N ILE A 34 -9.03 -9.52 4.28
CA ILE A 34 -8.96 -8.08 4.03
C ILE A 34 -7.80 -7.47 4.83
N TRP A 35 -7.74 -7.79 6.13
CA TRP A 35 -6.71 -7.27 7.02
C TRP A 35 -5.32 -7.77 6.65
N SER A 36 -5.17 -9.09 6.42
CA SER A 36 -3.89 -9.67 6.03
C SER A 36 -3.43 -9.12 4.67
N GLY A 37 -4.31 -9.04 3.67
CA GLY A 37 -3.98 -8.49 2.36
C GLY A 37 -3.52 -7.04 2.41
N PHE A 38 -4.19 -6.21 3.20
CA PHE A 38 -3.81 -4.82 3.40
C PHE A 38 -2.44 -4.68 4.06
N VAL A 39 -2.21 -5.36 5.18
CA VAL A 39 -0.95 -5.28 5.94
C VAL A 39 0.22 -5.79 5.10
N PHE A 40 0.09 -6.96 4.47
CA PHE A 40 1.16 -7.51 3.64
C PHE A 40 1.48 -6.61 2.44
N SER A 41 0.46 -6.01 1.81
CA SER A 41 0.66 -5.05 0.72
C SER A 41 1.47 -3.83 1.18
N ILE A 42 1.10 -3.21 2.32
CA ILE A 42 1.83 -2.06 2.86
C ILE A 42 3.28 -2.43 3.21
N VAL A 43 3.51 -3.58 3.85
CA VAL A 43 4.86 -4.03 4.21
C VAL A 43 5.73 -4.22 2.97
N ILE A 44 5.19 -4.83 1.91
CA ILE A 44 5.87 -5.00 0.62
C ILE A 44 6.21 -3.62 0.04
N ILE A 45 5.25 -2.69 0.01
CA ILE A 45 5.47 -1.36 -0.55
C ILE A 45 6.53 -0.59 0.23
N MET A 46 6.47 -0.61 1.57
CA MET A 46 7.47 0.05 2.43
C MET A 46 8.85 -0.57 2.31
N ASN A 47 8.92 -1.89 2.15
CA ASN A 47 10.20 -2.55 1.93
C ASN A 47 10.81 -2.11 0.60
N ALA A 48 10.02 -2.00 -0.47
CA ALA A 48 10.47 -1.49 -1.76
C ALA A 48 11.09 -0.09 -1.62
N PHE A 49 10.41 0.82 -0.92
CA PHE A 49 10.93 2.17 -0.66
C PHE A 49 12.22 2.19 0.17
N SER A 50 12.27 1.40 1.25
CA SER A 50 13.45 1.36 2.12
C SER A 50 14.70 0.80 1.43
N MET A 51 14.51 -0.09 0.45
CA MET A 51 15.61 -0.58 -0.38
C MET A 51 16.18 0.52 -1.26
N ASP A 52 15.36 1.39 -1.86
CA ASP A 52 15.85 2.47 -2.72
C ASP A 52 16.54 3.60 -1.97
N GLU A 53 16.19 3.84 -0.70
CA GLU A 53 16.89 4.83 0.13
C GLU A 53 18.35 4.47 0.44
N LYS A 54 18.76 3.22 0.20
CA LYS A 54 20.15 2.82 0.39
C LYS A 54 21.04 3.66 -0.55
N ALA A 55 22.07 4.28 0.03
CA ALA A 55 22.96 5.22 -0.69
C ALA A 55 23.48 4.67 -2.04
N ARG A 56 23.78 3.36 -2.09
CA ARG A 56 24.26 2.69 -3.32
C ARG A 56 23.22 2.63 -4.44
N ILE A 57 21.94 2.51 -4.10
CA ILE A 57 20.85 2.48 -5.08
C ILE A 57 20.53 3.91 -5.55
N ASN A 58 20.61 4.90 -4.65
CA ASN A 58 20.41 6.29 -5.02
C ASN A 58 21.49 6.80 -5.99
N THR A 59 22.77 6.46 -5.77
CA THR A 59 23.85 6.79 -6.71
C THR A 59 23.68 6.07 -8.05
N LEU A 60 23.28 4.80 -8.03
CA LEU A 60 22.97 4.04 -9.25
C LEU A 60 21.81 4.66 -10.03
N LEU A 61 20.73 5.07 -9.36
CA LEU A 61 19.59 5.73 -10.00
C LEU A 61 19.98 7.09 -10.61
N ASN A 62 20.87 7.84 -9.97
CA ASN A 62 21.38 9.11 -10.49
C ASN A 62 22.35 8.94 -11.68
N SER A 63 23.04 7.81 -11.78
CA SER A 63 23.94 7.50 -12.91
C SER A 63 23.21 7.01 -14.17
N LEU A 64 21.93 6.65 -14.05
CA LEU A 64 21.14 6.16 -15.17
C LEU A 64 20.49 7.33 -15.93
N PRO A 65 20.34 7.23 -17.27
CA PRO A 65 19.71 8.27 -18.10
C PRO A 65 18.18 8.24 -17.98
N TYR A 66 17.64 8.31 -16.76
CA TYR A 66 16.21 8.37 -16.48
C TYR A 66 15.82 9.70 -15.86
N THR A 67 14.65 10.19 -16.24
CA THR A 67 14.11 11.42 -15.64
C THR A 67 13.58 11.16 -14.23
N ARG A 68 13.64 12.20 -13.39
CA ARG A 68 13.06 12.18 -12.03
C ARG A 68 11.59 11.76 -12.03
N ARG A 69 10.84 12.12 -13.08
CA ARG A 69 9.44 11.72 -13.28
C ARG A 69 9.32 10.21 -13.46
N GLU A 70 10.14 9.62 -14.33
CA GLU A 70 10.11 8.19 -14.59
C GLU A 70 10.42 7.34 -13.35
N ILE A 71 11.33 7.82 -12.48
CA ILE A 71 11.67 7.14 -11.23
C ILE A 71 10.47 7.12 -10.27
N VAL A 72 9.77 8.23 -10.09
CA VAL A 72 8.57 8.28 -9.22
C VAL A 72 7.45 7.46 -9.82
N SER A 73 7.20 7.63 -11.11
CA SER A 73 6.17 6.93 -11.86
C SER A 73 6.35 5.40 -11.84
N SER A 74 7.58 4.89 -11.90
CA SER A 74 7.81 3.44 -11.78
C SER A 74 7.42 2.89 -10.41
N LYS A 75 7.47 3.71 -9.34
CA LYS A 75 7.05 3.30 -7.98
C LYS A 75 5.55 3.23 -7.84
N TYR A 76 4.83 4.22 -8.35
CA TYR A 76 3.36 4.20 -8.37
C TYR A 76 2.83 3.00 -9.19
N ILE A 77 3.48 2.66 -10.30
CA ILE A 77 3.14 1.44 -11.06
C ILE A 77 3.54 0.18 -10.28
N GLY A 78 4.70 0.20 -9.60
CA GLY A 78 5.16 -0.90 -8.74
C GLY A 78 4.14 -1.27 -7.67
N VAL A 79 3.52 -0.28 -6.99
CA VAL A 79 2.43 -0.51 -6.02
C VAL A 79 1.30 -1.33 -6.63
N LEU A 80 0.84 -0.94 -7.82
CA LEU A 80 -0.25 -1.64 -8.50
C LEU A 80 0.13 -3.09 -8.82
N ILE A 81 1.36 -3.32 -9.28
CA ILE A 81 1.85 -4.67 -9.58
C ILE A 81 1.94 -5.51 -8.31
N PHE A 82 2.54 -4.99 -7.23
CA PHE A 82 2.72 -5.73 -5.99
C PHE A 82 1.40 -6.00 -5.27
N THR A 83 0.48 -5.05 -5.25
CA THR A 83 -0.88 -5.24 -4.71
C THR A 83 -1.64 -6.29 -5.49
N LEU A 84 -1.53 -6.28 -6.82
CA LEU A 84 -2.14 -7.30 -7.67
C LEU A 84 -1.57 -8.69 -7.37
N ILE A 85 -0.25 -8.82 -7.18
CA ILE A 85 0.37 -10.10 -6.77
C ILE A 85 -0.19 -10.57 -5.42
N VAL A 86 -0.32 -9.68 -4.43
CA VAL A 86 -0.89 -10.03 -3.11
C VAL A 86 -2.34 -10.48 -3.24
N VAL A 87 -3.15 -9.72 -3.97
CA VAL A 87 -4.57 -10.03 -4.22
C VAL A 87 -4.73 -11.37 -4.94
N LEU A 88 -3.93 -11.65 -5.97
CA LEU A 88 -3.91 -12.95 -6.64
C LEU A 88 -3.51 -14.08 -5.68
N THR A 89 -2.54 -13.83 -4.80
CA THR A 89 -2.11 -14.83 -3.81
C THR A 89 -3.23 -15.15 -2.82
N ILE A 90 -3.98 -14.14 -2.38
CA ILE A 90 -5.17 -14.33 -1.54
C ILE A 90 -6.25 -15.11 -2.27
N PHE A 91 -6.53 -14.74 -3.52
CA PHE A 91 -7.54 -15.42 -4.34
C PHE A 91 -7.21 -16.90 -4.52
N ILE A 92 -5.96 -17.22 -4.90
CA ILE A 92 -5.48 -18.60 -5.06
C ILE A 92 -5.47 -19.33 -3.71
N GLY A 93 -5.01 -18.66 -2.65
CA GLY A 93 -4.94 -19.25 -1.31
C GLY A 93 -6.31 -19.64 -0.76
N ASN A 94 -7.30 -18.77 -0.91
CA ASN A 94 -8.68 -19.03 -0.47
C ASN A 94 -9.33 -20.17 -1.29
N LEU A 95 -9.08 -20.18 -2.60
CA LEU A 95 -9.56 -21.26 -3.48
C LEU A 95 -8.98 -22.63 -3.10
N ILE A 96 -7.72 -22.70 -2.67
CA ILE A 96 -7.06 -23.95 -2.29
C ILE A 96 -7.47 -24.40 -0.88
N ILE A 97 -7.48 -23.48 0.09
CA ILE A 97 -7.64 -23.81 1.51
C ILE A 97 -9.12 -23.99 1.85
N HIS A 98 -9.96 -23.01 1.50
CA HIS A 98 -11.37 -22.97 1.88
C HIS A 98 -12.29 -23.47 0.78
N ARG A 99 -11.79 -23.62 -0.46
CA ARG A 99 -12.57 -23.96 -1.67
C ARG A 99 -13.71 -22.98 -1.96
N GLU A 100 -13.60 -21.77 -1.44
CA GLU A 100 -14.56 -20.69 -1.65
C GLU A 100 -14.00 -19.66 -2.63
N LEU A 101 -14.89 -19.14 -3.49
CA LEU A 101 -14.55 -18.01 -4.33
C LEU A 101 -14.56 -16.76 -3.48
N THR A 102 -13.39 -16.14 -3.33
CA THR A 102 -13.29 -14.85 -2.63
C THR A 102 -14.18 -13.83 -3.32
N ILE A 103 -14.98 -13.09 -2.55
CA ILE A 103 -15.90 -12.08 -3.07
C ILE A 103 -15.08 -10.98 -3.76
N TRP A 104 -15.35 -10.72 -5.03
CA TRP A 104 -14.64 -9.70 -5.83
C TRP A 104 -14.66 -8.32 -5.19
N ILE A 105 -15.75 -7.98 -4.49
CA ILE A 105 -15.92 -6.73 -3.75
C ILE A 105 -14.84 -6.57 -2.67
N ASP A 106 -14.50 -7.64 -1.94
CA ASP A 106 -13.50 -7.57 -0.89
C ASP A 106 -12.09 -7.40 -1.45
N LEU A 107 -11.79 -8.06 -2.57
CA LEU A 107 -10.52 -7.88 -3.27
C LEU A 107 -10.36 -6.43 -3.77
N MET A 108 -11.43 -5.86 -4.35
CA MET A 108 -11.46 -4.46 -4.75
C MET A 108 -11.28 -3.52 -3.54
N PHE A 109 -11.88 -3.87 -2.40
CA PHE A 109 -11.74 -3.10 -1.17
C PHE A 109 -10.29 -3.07 -0.66
N ILE A 110 -9.57 -4.21 -0.72
CA ILE A 110 -8.13 -4.26 -0.41
C ILE A 110 -7.34 -3.33 -1.33
N VAL A 111 -7.56 -3.40 -2.65
CA VAL A 111 -6.85 -2.54 -3.62
C VAL A 111 -7.11 -1.06 -3.34
N CYS A 112 -8.37 -0.70 -3.09
CA CYS A 112 -8.80 0.64 -2.71
C CYS A 112 -8.08 1.13 -1.46
N LEU A 113 -8.08 0.34 -0.37
CA LEU A 113 -7.39 0.69 0.86
C LEU A 113 -5.88 0.88 0.64
N VAL A 114 -5.25 0.00 -0.14
CA VAL A 114 -3.82 0.14 -0.43
C VAL A 114 -3.53 1.37 -1.29
N MET A 115 -4.35 1.68 -2.30
CA MET A 115 -4.19 2.90 -3.10
C MET A 115 -4.31 4.16 -2.25
N VAL A 116 -5.31 4.24 -1.37
CA VAL A 116 -5.48 5.38 -0.46
C VAL A 116 -4.28 5.50 0.46
N SER A 117 -3.86 4.41 1.12
CA SER A 117 -2.70 4.44 2.01
C SER A 117 -1.41 4.82 1.27
N ALA A 118 -1.14 4.25 0.09
CA ALA A 118 0.02 4.60 -0.73
C ALA A 118 0.00 6.07 -1.17
N SER A 119 -1.18 6.63 -1.46
CA SER A 119 -1.34 8.05 -1.80
C SER A 119 -0.86 8.98 -0.70
N PHE A 120 -1.03 8.59 0.57
CA PHE A 120 -0.51 9.36 1.69
C PHE A 120 0.94 9.00 1.98
N ILE A 121 1.32 7.72 1.96
CA ILE A 121 2.68 7.34 2.39
C ILE A 121 3.75 7.85 1.41
N PHE A 122 3.45 7.92 0.10
CA PHE A 122 4.47 8.20 -0.92
C PHE A 122 4.97 9.64 -0.91
N PRO A 123 4.11 10.67 -0.94
CA PRO A 123 4.56 12.06 -0.87
C PRO A 123 5.41 12.32 0.37
N PHE A 124 5.00 11.75 1.51
CA PHE A 124 5.73 11.86 2.78
C PHE A 124 7.07 11.11 2.72
N SER A 125 7.11 9.92 2.13
CA SER A 125 8.34 9.15 1.87
C SER A 125 9.33 9.86 0.96
N TYR A 126 8.86 10.64 -0.02
CA TYR A 126 9.76 11.44 -0.85
C TYR A 126 10.27 12.69 -0.14
N GLN A 127 9.45 13.31 0.72
CA GLN A 127 9.81 14.51 1.45
C GLN A 127 10.77 14.23 2.63
N PHE A 128 10.49 13.20 3.43
CA PHE A 128 11.23 12.85 4.64
C PHE A 128 12.00 11.54 4.46
N ASN A 129 13.19 11.41 5.04
CA ASN A 129 13.90 10.12 5.03
C ASN A 129 13.09 9.08 5.84
N SER A 130 13.08 7.81 5.41
CA SER A 130 12.35 6.69 6.03
C SER A 130 12.60 6.57 7.54
N ARG A 131 13.80 6.92 8.01
CA ARG A 131 14.14 6.95 9.45
C ARG A 131 13.28 7.93 10.27
N TYR A 132 12.94 9.08 9.70
CA TYR A 132 12.05 10.06 10.36
C TYR A 132 10.59 9.67 10.23
N LEU A 133 10.21 8.99 9.14
CA LEU A 133 8.85 8.48 8.96
C LEU A 133 8.52 7.36 9.94
N PHE A 134 9.46 6.44 10.18
CA PHE A 134 9.26 5.39 11.18
C PHE A 134 9.13 5.95 12.61
N LYS A 135 9.91 6.97 12.94
CA LYS A 135 9.77 7.67 14.23
C LYS A 135 8.45 8.43 14.31
N GLY A 136 8.06 9.13 13.24
CA GLY A 136 6.80 9.87 13.16
C GLY A 136 5.58 8.96 13.24
N SER A 137 5.62 7.79 12.57
CA SER A 137 4.53 6.81 12.64
C SER A 137 4.41 6.18 14.02
N LEU A 138 5.53 5.89 14.70
CA LEU A 138 5.53 5.42 16.08
C LEU A 138 4.91 6.45 17.04
N VAL A 139 5.25 7.73 16.89
CA VAL A 139 4.69 8.81 17.71
C VAL A 139 3.20 8.98 17.44
N LEU A 140 2.79 9.01 16.17
CA LEU A 140 1.38 9.10 15.78
C LEU A 140 0.58 7.90 16.27
N PHE A 141 1.14 6.69 16.20
CA PHE A 141 0.51 5.49 16.72
C PHE A 141 0.36 5.53 18.24
N GLY A 142 1.38 6.02 18.95
CA GLY A 142 1.30 6.25 20.40
C GLY A 142 0.21 7.24 20.77
N ILE A 143 0.11 8.36 20.04
CA ILE A 143 -0.95 9.36 20.23
C ILE A 143 -2.32 8.75 19.94
N TYR A 144 -2.46 7.99 18.84
CA TYR A 144 -3.70 7.30 18.48
C TYR A 144 -4.17 6.34 19.59
N MET A 145 -3.26 5.53 20.13
CA MET A 145 -3.57 4.60 21.23
C MET A 145 -4.05 5.34 22.48
N VAL A 146 -3.42 6.46 22.83
CA VAL A 146 -3.83 7.29 23.97
C VAL A 146 -5.20 7.93 23.71
N LEU A 147 -5.42 8.52 22.53
CA LEU A 147 -6.67 9.21 22.17
C LEU A 147 -7.88 8.26 22.18
N ILE A 148 -7.76 7.05 21.63
CA ILE A 148 -8.85 6.07 21.65
C ILE A 148 -9.19 5.65 23.08
N ASN A 149 -8.17 5.43 23.91
CA ASN A 149 -8.38 4.95 25.26
C ASN A 149 -8.95 6.05 26.19
N THR A 150 -8.64 7.32 25.92
CA THR A 150 -8.96 8.44 26.82
C THR A 150 -10.13 9.31 26.38
N LEU A 151 -10.25 9.65 25.09
CA LEU A 151 -11.20 10.68 24.63
C LEU A 151 -12.40 10.12 23.87
N PHE A 152 -12.23 8.97 23.21
CA PHE A 152 -13.31 8.40 22.40
C PHE A 152 -13.40 6.88 22.55
N ARG A 153 -13.90 6.46 23.71
CA ARG A 153 -14.37 5.10 23.92
C ARG A 153 -15.40 4.80 22.81
N ASN A 154 -15.15 3.78 21.97
CA ASN A 154 -15.93 3.36 20.80
C ASN A 154 -15.66 4.00 19.42
N LEU A 155 -14.55 4.73 19.16
CA LEU A 155 -14.24 5.13 17.77
C LEU A 155 -14.19 3.96 16.79
N ASN A 156 -13.58 2.84 17.21
CA ASN A 156 -13.49 1.65 16.37
C ASN A 156 -14.89 1.09 16.04
N ASP A 157 -15.84 1.15 16.97
CA ASP A 157 -17.20 0.67 16.75
C ASP A 157 -17.97 1.62 15.82
N ILE A 158 -17.84 2.94 16.01
CA ILE A 158 -18.43 3.95 15.12
C ILE A 158 -17.89 3.78 13.70
N ILE A 159 -16.58 3.62 13.53
CA ILE A 159 -15.95 3.40 12.23
C ILE A 159 -16.46 2.09 11.62
N ARG A 160 -16.51 1.01 12.40
CA ARG A 160 -16.99 -0.30 11.95
C ARG A 160 -18.46 -0.26 11.52
N GLU A 161 -19.30 0.48 12.23
CA GLU A 161 -20.72 0.63 11.92
C GLU A 161 -20.92 1.43 10.62
N ASN A 162 -20.20 2.55 10.46
CA ASN A 162 -20.23 3.34 9.23
C ASN A 162 -19.74 2.54 8.01
N VAL A 163 -18.69 1.74 8.16
CA VAL A 163 -18.21 0.85 7.10
C VAL A 163 -19.26 -0.22 6.77
N ARG A 164 -19.95 -0.76 7.78
CA ARG A 164 -21.02 -1.75 7.57
C ARG A 164 -22.21 -1.15 6.83
N ILE A 165 -22.64 0.06 7.19
CA ILE A 165 -23.71 0.78 6.50
C ILE A 165 -23.31 1.01 5.04
N LEU A 166 -22.08 1.47 4.79
CA LEU A 166 -21.55 1.69 3.44
C LEU A 166 -21.57 0.41 2.59
N LEU A 167 -21.15 -0.73 3.16
CA LEU A 167 -21.16 -2.03 2.49
C LEU A 167 -22.58 -2.57 2.27
N SER A 168 -23.50 -2.30 3.20
CA SER A 168 -24.90 -2.76 3.12
C SER A 168 -25.71 -2.08 2.03
N LEU A 169 -25.32 -0.86 1.64
CA LEU A 169 -26.06 -0.09 0.65
C LEU A 169 -26.02 -0.71 -0.76
N GLN A 170 -25.11 -1.67 -1.04
CA GLN A 170 -24.96 -2.44 -2.29
C GLN A 170 -25.23 -1.67 -3.60
N ASN A 171 -25.06 -0.35 -3.59
CA ASN A 171 -25.41 0.53 -4.70
C ASN A 171 -24.19 0.70 -5.58
N LEU A 172 -24.23 0.13 -6.79
CA LEU A 172 -23.14 0.21 -7.78
C LEU A 172 -22.67 1.65 -8.01
N ASN A 173 -23.60 2.62 -8.06
CA ASN A 173 -23.29 4.04 -8.24
C ASN A 173 -22.38 4.61 -7.15
N VAL A 174 -22.58 4.20 -5.89
CA VAL A 174 -21.78 4.66 -4.75
C VAL A 174 -20.36 4.09 -4.83
N TYR A 175 -20.22 2.81 -5.21
CA TYR A 175 -18.91 2.19 -5.41
C TYR A 175 -18.12 2.84 -6.54
N PHE A 176 -18.76 3.17 -7.67
CA PHE A 176 -18.10 3.89 -8.77
C PHE A 176 -17.62 5.28 -8.34
N LEU A 177 -18.42 6.01 -7.55
CA LEU A 177 -18.05 7.33 -7.06
C LEU A 177 -16.86 7.27 -6.10
N ILE A 178 -16.83 6.29 -5.20
CA ILE A 178 -15.69 6.05 -4.30
C ILE A 178 -14.43 5.73 -5.10
N LEU A 179 -14.54 4.81 -6.07
CA LEU A 179 -13.40 4.40 -6.90
C LEU A 179 -12.84 5.56 -7.72
N PHE A 180 -13.72 6.40 -8.27
CA PHE A 180 -13.34 7.62 -8.97
C PHE A 180 -12.62 8.63 -8.06
N SER A 181 -13.14 8.84 -6.85
CA SER A 181 -12.50 9.71 -5.85
C SER A 181 -11.10 9.21 -5.47
N ILE A 182 -10.92 7.89 -5.32
CA ILE A 182 -9.61 7.30 -4.99
C ILE A 182 -8.63 7.44 -6.15
N MET A 183 -9.10 7.26 -7.38
CA MET A 183 -8.26 7.47 -8.57
C MET A 183 -7.77 8.92 -8.65
N ILE A 184 -8.64 9.90 -8.39
CA ILE A 184 -8.25 11.31 -8.35
C ILE A 184 -7.20 11.55 -7.25
N LEU A 185 -7.43 11.03 -6.04
CA LEU A 185 -6.48 11.16 -4.93
C LEU A 185 -5.11 10.53 -5.28
N TYR A 186 -5.11 9.37 -5.92
CA TYR A 186 -3.89 8.66 -6.32
C TYR A 186 -3.10 9.45 -7.36
N VAL A 187 -3.78 9.99 -8.38
CA VAL A 187 -3.15 10.83 -9.41
C VAL A 187 -2.64 12.15 -8.82
N CYS A 188 -3.41 12.78 -7.93
CA CYS A 188 -2.98 14.00 -7.25
C CYS A 188 -1.72 13.75 -6.40
N SER A 189 -1.71 12.67 -5.62
CA SER A 189 -0.55 12.22 -4.85
C SER A 189 0.67 11.99 -5.75
N TRP A 190 0.48 11.35 -6.90
CA TRP A 190 1.55 11.10 -7.86
C TRP A 190 2.17 12.41 -8.37
N LEU A 191 1.36 13.39 -8.76
CA LEU A 191 1.84 14.70 -9.20
C LEU A 191 2.59 15.44 -8.08
N LEU A 192 2.09 15.36 -6.84
CA LEU A 192 2.76 15.94 -5.67
C LEU A 192 4.13 15.29 -5.43
N SER A 193 4.21 13.96 -5.45
CA SER A 193 5.45 13.21 -5.31
C SER A 193 6.48 13.57 -6.38
N ILE A 194 6.05 13.76 -7.63
CA ILE A 194 6.93 14.24 -8.71
C ILE A 194 7.49 15.63 -8.40
N ARG A 195 6.64 16.55 -7.91
CA ARG A 195 7.05 17.92 -7.59
C ARG A 195 8.06 17.94 -6.44
N ILE A 196 7.82 17.15 -5.39
CA ILE A 196 8.72 17.02 -4.24
C ILE A 196 10.06 16.43 -4.67
N TYR A 197 10.05 15.33 -5.43
CA TYR A 197 11.28 14.64 -5.84
C TYR A 197 12.13 15.47 -6.82
N ARG A 198 11.51 16.30 -7.66
CA ARG A 198 12.24 17.22 -8.56
C ARG A 198 12.96 18.34 -7.81
N ASN A 199 12.38 18.83 -6.72
CA ASN A 199 12.94 19.95 -5.96
C ASN A 199 14.00 19.50 -4.93
N LYS A 200 14.16 18.18 -4.72
CA LYS A 200 15.16 17.64 -3.80
C LYS A 200 16.54 17.68 -4.47
N ALA A 201 17.40 18.58 -4.00
CA ALA A 201 18.81 18.56 -4.36
C ALA A 201 19.46 17.31 -3.73
N PHE A 202 20.07 16.46 -4.56
CA PHE A 202 20.86 15.31 -4.14
C PHE A 202 22.34 15.66 -4.14
#